data_AF-A0A5R9G6I9-F1
#
_entry.id   AF-A0A5R9G6I9-F1
#
_cell.length_a   1.000
_cell.length_b   1.000
_cell.length_c   1.000
_cell.angle_alpha   90.00
_cell.angle_beta   90.00
_cell.angle_gamma   90.00
#
_symmetry.space_group_name_H-M   'P 1'
#
loop_
_entity.id
_entity.type
_entity.pdbx_description
1 polymer ?
#
loop_
_entity_poly.entity_id
_entity_poly.type
_entity_poly.pdbx_seq_one_letter_code
_entity_poly.pdbx_strand_id
1 'polypeptide(L)'
;MMKKSIALLLSASLVFGSVPAAFAAQTSFEVTTDVKAQVALSDAYKSILALFPADATAPPVDLAKVKAEYEAKFQADVKVVNAEIDTLVTQTLDLAIKGDLSAGQAKQAIDKGLQWYFYGVITNLTRYEALPALEKGDKAAATAALDKAIELYASVLEPTAQKRDNYYKDYGVMTVDTLATAVEGLQQAVDEGDVLTYKIYRQMFDKTLIKVFHLAAIKYAKTAPTAAEATAAIEMTEGFFFFAPIYNSLSGGSKADADAVRAAFGSGDPAQLNEAEVKHRFAAMFNGKIGGYATRVLTDELPNGKHEAAIEHAMEGNMFLVAEEVLIKEQLGEEAYAEALDHAELYLAAVEANDRAAANEHVVAYLKIIAQLDGVVFAIGSNELTVDGEAVTVDAASYVNAETNRTLVPTRFISDAIGATVAFDEATQVVTLTKGEQTIELKLGSDEVVVNGTVDPAKKLDQTVATKDGRSFIPLRAVAELFGNNVFYANGEVVITE
;
A
#
# COMPACT_ATOMS: atom_id res chain seq x y z
N MET A 1 -13.87 29.64 -1.78
CA MET A 1 -14.51 28.86 -2.87
C MET A 1 -13.86 27.48 -3.08
N MET A 2 -13.04 26.99 -2.12
CA MET A 2 -12.28 25.71 -2.15
C MET A 2 -13.09 24.42 -1.93
N LYS A 3 -14.41 24.49 -1.66
CA LYS A 3 -15.19 23.31 -1.23
C LYS A 3 -15.58 22.33 -2.36
N LYS A 4 -15.22 22.59 -3.62
CA LYS A 4 -15.62 21.76 -4.76
C LYS A 4 -14.53 20.81 -5.30
N SER A 5 -13.27 21.00 -4.91
CA SER A 5 -12.14 20.22 -5.46
C SER A 5 -11.89 18.92 -4.69
N ILE A 6 -12.14 18.91 -3.38
CA ILE A 6 -11.75 17.78 -2.51
C ILE A 6 -12.76 16.62 -2.57
N ALA A 7 -14.07 16.92 -2.64
CA ALA A 7 -15.11 15.92 -2.89
C ALA A 7 -14.96 15.24 -4.26
N LEU A 8 -14.32 15.92 -5.24
CA LEU A 8 -14.07 15.37 -6.58
C LEU A 8 -13.02 14.24 -6.56
N LEU A 9 -12.15 14.18 -5.55
CA LEU A 9 -11.03 13.23 -5.52
C LEU A 9 -11.46 11.78 -5.21
N LEU A 10 -12.45 11.63 -4.33
CA LEU A 10 -13.05 10.34 -4.01
C LEU A 10 -14.18 10.00 -5.00
N SER A 11 -14.94 11.01 -5.41
CA SER A 11 -16.03 10.83 -6.38
C SER A 11 -15.55 10.66 -7.83
N ALA A 12 -14.30 10.99 -8.18
CA ALA A 12 -13.69 10.55 -9.44
C ALA A 12 -13.61 9.01 -9.55
N SER A 13 -13.78 8.26 -8.47
CA SER A 13 -13.98 6.80 -8.51
C SER A 13 -15.45 6.41 -8.70
N LEU A 14 -16.41 7.20 -8.18
CA LEU A 14 -17.85 6.89 -8.16
C LEU A 14 -18.67 7.52 -9.30
N VAL A 15 -18.22 8.62 -9.92
CA VAL A 15 -18.99 9.42 -10.90
C VAL A 15 -18.96 8.82 -12.31
N PHE A 16 -18.07 7.87 -12.62
CA PHE A 16 -17.94 7.35 -13.99
C PHE A 16 -18.90 6.21 -14.35
N GLY A 17 -19.81 5.81 -13.45
CA GLY A 17 -20.89 4.86 -13.75
C GLY A 17 -21.89 5.32 -14.83
N SER A 18 -21.80 6.57 -15.32
CA SER A 18 -22.68 7.06 -16.40
C SER A 18 -22.05 8.12 -17.30
N VAL A 19 -20.76 8.01 -17.60
CA VAL A 19 -20.15 8.82 -18.67
C VAL A 19 -20.19 8.05 -19.99
N PRO A 20 -20.87 8.56 -21.04
CA PRO A 20 -20.87 7.90 -22.33
C PRO A 20 -19.44 7.81 -22.88
N ALA A 21 -19.11 6.68 -23.49
CA ALA A 21 -17.83 6.38 -24.13
C ALA A 21 -17.43 7.45 -25.17
N ALA A 22 -16.83 8.55 -24.71
CA ALA A 22 -16.19 9.59 -25.52
C ALA A 22 -15.42 10.59 -24.64
N PHE A 23 -14.59 10.14 -23.69
CA PHE A 23 -13.38 10.89 -23.38
C PHE A 23 -12.27 10.25 -24.19
N ALA A 24 -11.91 10.91 -25.30
CA ALA A 24 -10.68 10.57 -25.99
C ALA A 24 -9.54 10.74 -24.99
N ALA A 25 -8.67 9.73 -24.89
CA ALA A 25 -7.45 9.80 -24.09
C ALA A 25 -6.76 11.14 -24.35
N GLN A 26 -6.67 11.98 -23.32
CA GLN A 26 -5.94 13.23 -23.39
C GLN A 26 -4.47 12.86 -23.56
N THR A 27 -4.02 12.82 -24.81
CA THR A 27 -2.76 12.20 -25.23
C THR A 27 -1.55 13.11 -25.08
N SER A 28 -1.72 14.29 -24.46
CA SER A 28 -0.61 15.16 -24.08
C SER A 28 -1.03 16.07 -22.92
N PHE A 29 -0.44 15.85 -21.76
CA PHE A 29 -0.41 16.85 -20.69
C PHE A 29 0.30 18.11 -21.20
N GLU A 30 -0.19 19.29 -20.83
CA GLU A 30 0.47 20.52 -21.22
C GLU A 30 1.79 20.65 -20.44
N VAL A 31 2.92 20.61 -21.14
CA VAL A 31 4.25 20.86 -20.59
C VAL A 31 4.72 22.21 -21.10
N THR A 32 5.06 23.12 -20.19
CA THR A 32 5.35 24.53 -20.51
C THR A 32 6.84 24.87 -20.38
N THR A 33 7.64 23.98 -19.79
CA THR A 33 9.07 24.16 -19.51
C THR A 33 9.97 23.19 -20.32
N ASP A 34 11.29 23.37 -20.23
CA ASP A 34 12.25 22.54 -20.98
C ASP A 34 12.42 21.15 -20.36
N VAL A 35 11.88 20.15 -21.06
CA VAL A 35 11.93 18.73 -20.69
C VAL A 35 12.83 17.88 -21.61
N LYS A 36 13.69 18.48 -22.44
CA LYS A 36 14.51 17.75 -23.42
C LYS A 36 15.38 16.66 -22.80
N ALA A 37 15.89 16.87 -21.59
CA ALA A 37 16.67 15.86 -20.88
C ALA A 37 15.82 14.63 -20.51
N GLN A 38 14.57 14.84 -20.11
CA GLN A 38 13.62 13.77 -19.77
C GLN A 38 13.18 13.00 -21.01
N VAL A 39 12.93 13.70 -22.13
CA VAL A 39 12.69 13.07 -23.44
C VAL A 39 13.87 12.19 -23.83
N ALA A 40 15.10 12.72 -23.81
CA ALA A 40 16.30 11.97 -24.16
C ALA A 40 16.53 10.75 -23.24
N LEU A 41 16.21 10.88 -21.94
CA LEU A 41 16.29 9.78 -20.99
C LEU A 41 15.24 8.68 -21.30
N SER A 42 14.01 9.06 -21.63
CA SER A 42 12.97 8.10 -22.05
C SER A 42 13.31 7.42 -23.39
N ASP A 43 13.93 8.14 -24.32
CA ASP A 43 14.39 7.60 -25.60
C ASP A 43 15.56 6.65 -25.43
N ALA A 44 16.48 6.93 -24.50
CA ALA A 44 17.54 6.02 -24.12
C ALA A 44 16.98 4.71 -23.58
N TYR A 45 15.95 4.78 -22.73
CA TYR A 45 15.23 3.61 -22.21
C TYR A 45 14.59 2.79 -23.34
N LYS A 46 13.80 3.44 -24.21
CA LYS A 46 13.16 2.80 -25.38
C LYS A 46 14.20 2.16 -26.31
N SER A 47 15.34 2.82 -26.50
CA SER A 47 16.45 2.34 -27.35
C SER A 47 17.11 1.07 -26.81
N ILE A 48 17.29 0.95 -25.50
CA ILE A 48 17.82 -0.29 -24.89
C ILE A 48 16.81 -1.42 -25.05
N LEU A 49 15.52 -1.15 -24.81
CA LEU A 49 14.47 -2.16 -25.00
C LEU A 49 14.36 -2.66 -26.45
N ALA A 50 14.63 -1.79 -27.43
CA ALA A 50 14.64 -2.15 -28.84
C ALA A 50 15.79 -3.12 -29.23
N LEU A 51 16.79 -3.32 -28.36
CA LEU A 51 17.82 -4.35 -28.56
C LEU A 51 17.28 -5.77 -28.36
N PHE A 52 16.11 -5.92 -27.72
CA PHE A 52 15.41 -7.18 -27.59
C PHE A 52 14.40 -7.31 -28.74
N PRO A 53 14.63 -8.20 -29.73
CA PRO A 53 13.74 -8.33 -30.88
C PRO A 53 12.39 -8.91 -30.44
N ALA A 54 11.33 -8.43 -31.09
CA ALA A 54 9.97 -8.93 -30.87
C ALA A 54 9.69 -10.26 -31.60
N ASP A 55 10.55 -10.65 -32.55
CA ASP A 55 10.39 -11.81 -33.42
C ASP A 55 11.34 -12.94 -33.00
N ALA A 56 10.80 -14.12 -32.75
CA ALA A 56 11.55 -15.33 -32.39
C ALA A 56 12.49 -15.83 -33.51
N THR A 57 12.35 -15.32 -34.74
CA THR A 57 13.24 -15.61 -35.87
C THR A 57 14.42 -14.64 -35.99
N ALA A 58 14.47 -13.59 -35.15
CA ALA A 58 15.59 -12.65 -35.12
C ALA A 58 16.88 -13.30 -34.61
N PRO A 59 18.06 -12.74 -34.92
CA PRO A 59 19.32 -13.17 -34.33
C PRO A 59 19.27 -13.15 -32.79
N PRO A 60 20.03 -14.03 -32.11
CA PRO A 60 20.13 -14.01 -30.65
C PRO A 60 20.48 -12.63 -30.11
N VAL A 61 19.87 -12.25 -28.99
CA VAL A 61 20.12 -10.96 -28.34
C VAL A 61 21.58 -10.84 -27.93
N ASP A 62 22.23 -9.75 -28.30
CA ASP A 62 23.55 -9.40 -27.79
C ASP A 62 23.42 -8.79 -26.38
N LEU A 63 23.35 -9.67 -25.38
CA LEU A 63 23.19 -9.27 -23.98
C LEU A 63 24.40 -8.48 -23.43
N ALA A 64 25.60 -8.69 -23.99
CA ALA A 64 26.77 -7.91 -23.61
C ALA A 64 26.62 -6.45 -24.07
N LYS A 65 26.09 -6.24 -25.29
CA LYS A 65 25.73 -4.90 -25.77
C LYS A 65 24.62 -4.27 -24.95
N VAL A 66 23.57 -5.02 -24.59
CA VAL A 66 22.50 -4.51 -23.70
C VAL A 66 23.08 -4.01 -22.38
N LYS A 67 23.94 -4.81 -21.73
CA LYS A 67 24.60 -4.44 -20.48
C LYS A 67 25.45 -3.18 -20.65
N ALA A 68 26.28 -3.11 -21.69
CA ALA A 68 27.12 -1.94 -21.95
C ALA A 68 26.30 -0.66 -22.16
N GLU A 69 25.17 -0.74 -22.87
CA GLU A 69 24.27 0.40 -23.10
C GLU A 69 23.59 0.85 -21.80
N TYR A 70 23.16 -0.08 -20.95
CA TYR A 70 22.63 0.23 -19.62
C TYR A 70 23.68 0.89 -18.72
N GLU A 71 24.90 0.35 -18.67
CA GLU A 71 26.00 0.90 -17.88
C GLU A 71 26.37 2.32 -18.33
N ALA A 72 26.41 2.54 -19.65
CA ALA A 72 26.75 3.84 -20.22
C ALA A 72 25.66 4.91 -19.99
N LYS A 73 24.38 4.52 -20.00
CA LYS A 73 23.26 5.47 -20.04
C LYS A 73 22.49 5.63 -18.73
N PHE A 74 22.52 4.62 -17.86
CA PHE A 74 21.63 4.56 -16.69
C PHE A 74 22.34 4.24 -15.37
N GLN A 75 23.36 3.37 -15.38
CA GLN A 75 23.90 2.81 -14.13
C GLN A 75 24.29 3.87 -13.09
N ALA A 76 24.93 4.97 -13.49
CA ALA A 76 25.33 6.02 -12.55
C ALA A 76 24.13 6.66 -11.86
N ASP A 77 23.12 7.06 -12.63
CA ASP A 77 21.92 7.73 -12.11
C ASP A 77 21.01 6.76 -11.35
N VAL A 78 20.91 5.51 -11.82
CA VAL A 78 20.18 4.45 -11.13
C VAL A 78 20.77 4.23 -9.74
N LYS A 79 22.10 4.18 -9.59
CA LYS A 79 22.76 4.04 -8.28
C LYS A 79 22.45 5.20 -7.34
N VAL A 80 22.34 6.43 -7.86
CA VAL A 80 22.01 7.61 -7.07
C VAL A 80 20.57 7.53 -6.56
N VAL A 81 19.63 7.11 -7.40
CA VAL A 81 18.21 6.99 -7.01
C VAL A 81 17.99 5.79 -6.09
N ASN A 82 18.48 4.62 -6.48
CA ASN A 82 18.44 3.40 -5.67
C ASN A 82 19.44 2.35 -6.20
N ALA A 83 20.54 2.17 -5.47
CA ALA A 83 21.60 1.21 -5.79
C ALA A 83 21.13 -0.26 -5.85
N GLU A 84 20.01 -0.61 -5.21
CA GLU A 84 19.44 -1.95 -5.30
C GLU A 84 18.98 -2.27 -6.73
N ILE A 85 18.42 -1.29 -7.44
CA ILE A 85 17.97 -1.46 -8.83
C ILE A 85 19.16 -1.89 -9.70
N ASP A 86 20.26 -1.15 -9.63
CA ASP A 86 21.47 -1.48 -10.40
C ASP A 86 22.01 -2.86 -10.04
N THR A 87 22.04 -3.18 -8.75
CA THR A 87 22.51 -4.49 -8.27
C THR A 87 21.71 -5.62 -8.92
N LEU A 88 20.38 -5.53 -8.87
CA LEU A 88 19.49 -6.57 -9.39
C LEU A 88 19.54 -6.65 -10.92
N VAL A 89 19.56 -5.50 -11.61
CA VAL A 89 19.61 -5.44 -13.08
C VAL A 89 20.92 -6.02 -13.60
N THR A 90 22.06 -5.59 -13.03
CA THR A 90 23.38 -6.07 -13.47
C THR A 90 23.60 -7.54 -13.14
N GLN A 91 23.15 -8.01 -11.97
CA GLN A 91 23.20 -9.44 -11.63
C GLN A 91 22.35 -10.28 -12.59
N THR A 92 21.14 -9.83 -12.93
CA THR A 92 20.27 -10.55 -13.88
C THR A 92 20.91 -10.61 -15.27
N LEU A 93 21.47 -9.50 -15.75
CA LEU A 93 22.20 -9.45 -17.02
C LEU A 93 23.41 -10.38 -17.01
N ASP A 94 24.20 -10.39 -15.93
CA ASP A 94 25.39 -11.24 -15.83
C ASP A 94 25.06 -12.73 -15.82
N LEU A 95 24.00 -13.13 -15.12
CA LEU A 95 23.51 -14.50 -15.13
C LEU A 95 22.96 -14.87 -16.51
N ALA A 96 22.25 -13.95 -17.19
CA ALA A 96 21.75 -14.20 -18.54
C ALA A 96 22.88 -14.31 -19.58
N ILE A 97 23.94 -13.51 -19.47
CA ILE A 97 25.14 -13.60 -20.32
C ILE A 97 25.85 -14.95 -20.11
N LYS A 98 25.87 -15.48 -18.89
CA LYS A 98 26.41 -16.81 -18.58
C LYS A 98 25.54 -17.97 -19.07
N GLY A 99 24.28 -17.70 -19.40
CA GLY A 99 23.28 -18.70 -19.77
C GLY A 99 22.52 -19.31 -18.58
N ASP A 100 22.72 -18.78 -17.37
CA ASP A 100 22.01 -19.22 -16.16
C ASP A 100 20.57 -18.67 -16.10
N LEU A 101 20.31 -17.54 -16.78
CA LEU A 101 18.99 -16.95 -16.96
C LEU A 101 18.69 -16.71 -18.43
N SER A 102 17.40 -16.58 -18.78
CA SER A 102 17.00 -16.32 -20.16
C SER A 102 17.17 -14.85 -20.58
N ALA A 103 17.31 -14.61 -21.90
CA ALA A 103 17.24 -13.25 -22.45
C ALA A 103 15.89 -12.55 -22.16
N GLY A 104 14.82 -13.32 -21.98
CA GLY A 104 13.52 -12.80 -21.56
C GLY A 104 13.54 -12.23 -20.15
N GLN A 105 14.19 -12.92 -19.20
CA GLN A 105 14.38 -12.41 -17.84
C GLN A 105 15.28 -11.16 -17.83
N ALA A 106 16.37 -11.16 -18.60
CA ALA A 106 17.21 -9.97 -18.77
C ALA A 106 16.43 -8.77 -19.33
N LYS A 107 15.56 -9.00 -20.32
CA LYS A 107 14.67 -7.96 -20.86
C LYS A 107 13.80 -7.36 -19.77
N GLN A 108 13.18 -8.20 -18.95
CA GLN A 108 12.23 -7.72 -17.94
C GLN A 108 12.92 -7.07 -16.75
N ALA A 109 14.11 -7.53 -16.35
CA ALA A 109 14.92 -6.82 -15.37
C ALA A 109 15.28 -5.40 -15.84
N ILE A 110 15.68 -5.24 -17.11
CA ILE A 110 15.94 -3.90 -17.67
C ILE A 110 14.68 -3.06 -17.76
N ASP A 111 13.61 -3.61 -18.34
CA ASP A 111 12.33 -2.91 -18.53
C ASP A 111 11.76 -2.46 -17.18
N LYS A 112 11.51 -3.40 -16.27
CA LYS A 112 10.86 -3.12 -14.98
C LYS A 112 11.79 -2.48 -13.96
N GLY A 113 13.08 -2.80 -13.99
CA GLY A 113 14.09 -2.12 -13.18
C GLY A 113 14.23 -0.65 -13.56
N LEU A 114 14.19 -0.30 -14.85
CA LEU A 114 14.18 1.10 -15.25
C LEU A 114 12.84 1.77 -14.96
N GLN A 115 11.69 1.09 -15.07
CA GLN A 115 10.41 1.63 -14.58
C GLN A 115 10.45 1.95 -13.08
N TRP A 116 11.10 1.11 -12.26
CA TRP A 116 11.36 1.40 -10.85
C TRP A 116 12.23 2.65 -10.69
N TYR A 117 13.30 2.78 -11.46
CA TYR A 117 14.13 3.99 -11.47
C TYR A 117 13.32 5.24 -11.80
N PHE A 118 12.52 5.21 -12.88
CA PHE A 118 11.67 6.34 -13.28
C PHE A 118 10.63 6.69 -12.21
N TYR A 119 10.01 5.69 -11.56
CA TYR A 119 9.13 5.93 -10.41
C TYR A 119 9.85 6.69 -9.28
N GLY A 120 11.11 6.33 -8.97
CA GLY A 120 11.94 7.06 -8.01
C GLY A 120 12.26 8.49 -8.44
N VAL A 121 12.61 8.72 -9.71
CA VAL A 121 12.87 10.06 -10.25
C VAL A 121 11.61 10.93 -10.22
N ILE A 122 10.46 10.40 -10.64
CA ILE A 122 9.17 11.10 -10.61
C ILE A 122 8.79 11.45 -9.17
N THR A 123 9.01 10.53 -8.21
CA THR A 123 8.80 10.80 -6.79
C THR A 123 9.69 11.93 -6.31
N ASN A 124 10.98 11.94 -6.68
CA ASN A 124 11.91 13.00 -6.30
C ASN A 124 11.49 14.37 -6.86
N LEU A 125 11.14 14.42 -8.14
CA LEU A 125 10.68 15.65 -8.81
C LEU A 125 9.40 16.20 -8.16
N THR A 126 8.40 15.35 -7.91
CA THR A 126 7.11 15.80 -7.38
C THR A 126 7.16 16.12 -5.88
N ARG A 127 7.90 15.36 -5.08
CA ARG A 127 7.92 15.46 -3.61
C ARG A 127 9.05 16.32 -3.06
N TYR A 128 10.24 16.23 -3.62
CA TYR A 128 11.44 16.85 -3.05
C TYR A 128 11.95 18.05 -3.86
N GLU A 129 11.42 18.29 -5.06
CA GLU A 129 11.72 19.49 -5.85
C GLU A 129 10.51 20.40 -5.98
N ALA A 130 9.42 19.91 -6.59
CA ALA A 130 8.25 20.72 -6.89
C ALA A 130 7.51 21.20 -5.63
N LEU A 131 7.23 20.31 -4.68
CA LEU A 131 6.56 20.68 -3.43
C LEU A 131 7.37 21.71 -2.61
N PRO A 132 8.67 21.52 -2.30
CA PRO A 132 9.44 22.53 -1.58
C PRO A 132 9.61 23.85 -2.33
N ALA A 133 9.61 23.84 -3.66
CA ALA A 133 9.58 25.07 -4.45
C ALA A 133 8.24 25.80 -4.29
N LEU A 134 7.13 25.08 -4.36
CA LEU A 134 5.79 25.61 -4.17
C LEU A 134 5.60 26.18 -2.76
N GLU A 135 6.09 25.48 -1.72
CA GLU A 135 6.06 25.95 -0.32
C GLU A 135 6.83 27.26 -0.11
N LYS A 136 7.85 27.53 -0.94
CA LYS A 136 8.60 28.80 -0.95
C LYS A 136 7.96 29.87 -1.83
N GLY A 137 6.85 29.57 -2.49
CA GLY A 137 6.18 30.44 -3.46
C GLY A 137 6.88 30.52 -4.82
N ASP A 138 7.87 29.66 -5.10
CA ASP A 138 8.56 29.60 -6.38
C ASP A 138 7.80 28.72 -7.38
N LYS A 139 6.73 29.29 -7.94
CA LYS A 139 5.86 28.60 -8.92
C LYS A 139 6.62 28.18 -10.18
N ALA A 140 7.64 28.94 -10.59
CA ALA A 140 8.41 28.63 -11.79
C ALA A 140 9.27 27.38 -11.60
N ALA A 141 9.96 27.27 -10.46
CA ALA A 141 10.71 26.06 -10.12
C ALA A 141 9.78 24.86 -9.86
N ALA A 142 8.62 25.08 -9.23
CA ALA A 142 7.62 24.04 -9.04
C ALA A 142 7.09 23.49 -10.37
N THR A 143 6.71 24.37 -11.30
CA THR A 143 6.26 24.01 -12.66
C THR A 143 7.35 23.23 -13.40
N ALA A 144 8.59 23.74 -13.37
CA ALA A 144 9.71 23.09 -14.07
C ALA A 144 10.03 21.68 -13.54
N ALA A 145 9.87 21.43 -12.23
CA ALA A 145 10.04 20.11 -11.65
C ALA A 145 8.84 19.18 -11.99
N LEU A 146 7.62 19.71 -11.91
CA LEU A 146 6.40 18.95 -12.22
C LEU A 146 6.34 18.52 -13.69
N ASP A 147 6.63 19.43 -14.62
CA ASP A 147 6.66 19.15 -16.07
C ASP A 147 7.62 18.01 -16.43
N LYS A 148 8.80 17.98 -15.79
CA LYS A 148 9.76 16.88 -15.96
C LYS A 148 9.18 15.54 -15.47
N ALA A 149 8.44 15.56 -14.37
CA ALA A 149 7.81 14.37 -13.82
C ALA A 149 6.70 13.86 -14.74
N ILE A 150 5.89 14.77 -15.28
CA ILE A 150 4.81 14.48 -16.23
C ILE A 150 5.37 13.84 -17.51
N GLU A 151 6.43 14.40 -18.09
CA GLU A 151 7.07 13.82 -19.28
C GLU A 151 7.53 12.38 -19.02
N LEU A 152 8.23 12.14 -17.91
CA LEU A 152 8.70 10.80 -17.57
C LEU A 152 7.56 9.82 -17.30
N TYR A 153 6.50 10.26 -16.63
CA TYR A 153 5.30 9.46 -16.39
C TYR A 153 4.64 9.04 -17.71
N ALA A 154 4.29 10.01 -18.55
CA ALA A 154 3.58 9.77 -19.81
C ALA A 154 4.40 8.86 -20.74
N SER A 155 5.72 9.11 -20.83
CA SER A 155 6.60 8.35 -21.72
C SER A 155 6.91 6.92 -21.24
N VAL A 156 6.85 6.63 -19.94
CA VAL A 156 7.37 5.36 -19.39
C VAL A 156 6.35 4.55 -18.59
N LEU A 157 5.56 5.20 -17.73
CA LEU A 157 4.69 4.50 -16.76
C LEU A 157 3.22 4.46 -17.20
N GLU A 158 2.73 5.45 -17.95
CA GLU A 158 1.37 5.43 -18.48
C GLU A 158 1.06 4.17 -19.32
N PRO A 159 1.95 3.68 -20.21
CA PRO A 159 1.70 2.43 -20.93
C PRO A 159 1.54 1.20 -20.01
N THR A 160 2.16 1.23 -18.83
CA THR A 160 1.98 0.17 -17.82
C THR A 160 0.62 0.30 -17.13
N ALA A 161 0.17 1.52 -16.83
CA ALA A 161 -1.18 1.81 -16.32
C ALA A 161 -2.26 1.34 -17.30
N GLN A 162 -2.13 1.69 -18.59
CA GLN A 162 -3.03 1.24 -19.66
C GLN A 162 -3.14 -0.29 -19.72
N LYS A 163 -2.03 -1.03 -19.49
CA LYS A 163 -2.06 -2.49 -19.43
C LYS A 163 -2.81 -3.02 -18.21
N ARG A 164 -2.84 -2.29 -17.09
CA ARG A 164 -3.61 -2.68 -15.90
C ARG A 164 -5.10 -2.44 -16.12
N ASP A 165 -5.48 -1.28 -16.64
CA ASP A 165 -6.87 -0.96 -16.96
C ASP A 165 -7.44 -2.01 -17.93
N ASN A 166 -6.70 -2.35 -18.99
CA ASN A 166 -7.12 -3.37 -19.95
C ASN A 166 -7.26 -4.77 -19.33
N TYR A 167 -6.39 -5.14 -18.39
CA TYR A 167 -6.41 -6.46 -17.76
C TYR A 167 -7.53 -6.57 -16.72
N TYR A 168 -7.80 -5.50 -15.96
CA TYR A 168 -8.78 -5.44 -14.88
C TYR A 168 -10.07 -4.69 -15.27
N LYS A 169 -10.33 -4.52 -16.56
CA LYS A 169 -11.50 -3.78 -17.09
C LYS A 169 -12.84 -4.28 -16.57
N ASP A 170 -12.94 -5.57 -16.25
CA ASP A 170 -14.17 -6.19 -15.73
C ASP A 170 -14.51 -5.70 -14.31
N TYR A 171 -13.55 -5.09 -13.61
CA TYR A 171 -13.74 -4.40 -12.33
C TYR A 171 -13.89 -2.87 -12.48
N GLY A 172 -13.90 -2.36 -13.72
CA GLY A 172 -14.02 -0.92 -14.00
C GLY A 172 -12.81 -0.09 -13.58
N VAL A 173 -11.61 -0.67 -13.55
CA VAL A 173 -10.38 0.02 -13.15
C VAL A 173 -10.02 1.15 -14.14
N MET A 174 -9.80 2.36 -13.63
CA MET A 174 -9.51 3.58 -14.40
C MET A 174 -8.21 4.25 -13.92
N THR A 175 -7.08 3.53 -13.89
CA THR A 175 -5.81 4.09 -13.40
C THR A 175 -5.31 5.24 -14.29
N VAL A 176 -5.48 5.15 -15.61
CA VAL A 176 -5.04 6.21 -16.54
C VAL A 176 -5.83 7.50 -16.31
N ASP A 177 -7.16 7.40 -16.21
CA ASP A 177 -8.02 8.59 -16.01
C ASP A 177 -7.80 9.22 -14.63
N THR A 178 -7.57 8.39 -13.61
CA THR A 178 -7.24 8.85 -12.25
C THR A 178 -5.89 9.57 -12.23
N LEU A 179 -4.87 9.04 -12.91
CA LEU A 179 -3.56 9.68 -13.03
C LEU A 179 -3.65 10.99 -13.82
N ALA A 180 -4.46 11.03 -14.89
CA ALA A 180 -4.67 12.26 -15.65
C ALA A 180 -5.31 13.35 -14.78
N THR A 181 -6.36 12.99 -14.02
CA THR A 181 -6.99 13.89 -13.03
C THR A 181 -5.99 14.37 -11.99
N ALA A 182 -5.10 13.48 -11.52
CA ALA A 182 -4.08 13.84 -10.56
C ALA A 182 -3.04 14.82 -11.14
N VAL A 183 -2.64 14.64 -12.39
CA VAL A 183 -1.73 15.56 -13.09
C VAL A 183 -2.38 16.93 -13.27
N GLU A 184 -3.63 16.99 -13.73
CA GLU A 184 -4.36 18.25 -13.91
C GLU A 184 -4.50 19.00 -12.58
N GLY A 185 -4.84 18.29 -11.50
CA GLY A 185 -4.92 18.87 -10.16
C GLY A 185 -3.57 19.37 -9.61
N LEU A 186 -2.48 18.65 -9.89
CA LEU A 186 -1.12 19.09 -9.54
C LEU A 186 -0.74 20.38 -10.28
N GLN A 187 -1.02 20.47 -11.58
CA GLN A 187 -0.74 21.65 -12.39
C GLN A 187 -1.55 22.86 -11.90
N GLN A 188 -2.86 22.67 -11.69
CA GLN A 188 -3.72 23.72 -11.14
C GLN A 188 -3.23 24.20 -9.78
N ALA A 189 -2.82 23.29 -8.90
CA ALA A 189 -2.32 23.65 -7.57
C ALA A 189 -1.03 24.48 -7.65
N VAL A 190 -0.11 24.16 -8.57
CA VAL A 190 1.09 24.97 -8.80
C VAL A 190 0.73 26.36 -9.32
N ASP A 191 -0.18 26.46 -10.29
CA ASP A 191 -0.64 27.72 -10.86
C ASP A 191 -1.29 28.62 -9.81
N GLU A 192 -2.11 28.05 -8.94
CA GLU A 192 -2.79 28.77 -7.86
C GLU A 192 -1.83 29.07 -6.69
N GLY A 193 -0.78 28.29 -6.50
CA GLY A 193 0.09 28.38 -5.31
C GLY A 193 -0.50 27.63 -4.11
N ASP A 194 -1.39 26.68 -4.34
CA ASP A 194 -2.11 25.95 -3.32
C ASP A 194 -1.32 24.69 -2.90
N VAL A 195 -0.57 24.83 -1.82
CA VAL A 195 0.27 23.76 -1.27
C VAL A 195 -0.57 22.58 -0.78
N LEU A 196 -1.73 22.82 -0.17
CA LEU A 196 -2.57 21.76 0.37
C LEU A 196 -3.17 20.93 -0.76
N THR A 197 -3.74 21.59 -1.77
CA THR A 197 -4.26 20.91 -2.96
C THR A 197 -3.17 20.16 -3.72
N TYR A 198 -1.95 20.72 -3.82
CA TYR A 198 -0.83 20.01 -4.42
C TYR A 198 -0.51 18.71 -3.67
N LYS A 199 -0.40 18.77 -2.33
CA LYS A 199 -0.11 17.57 -1.51
C LYS A 199 -1.16 16.49 -1.72
N ILE A 200 -2.43 16.88 -1.76
CA ILE A 200 -3.56 15.99 -1.98
C ILE A 200 -3.48 15.28 -3.35
N TYR A 201 -3.36 16.04 -4.45
CA TYR A 201 -3.25 15.42 -5.79
C TYR A 201 -1.95 14.63 -5.97
N ARG A 202 -0.87 15.00 -5.26
CA ARG A 202 0.36 14.20 -5.22
C ARG A 202 0.12 12.83 -4.59
N GLN A 203 -0.68 12.74 -3.52
CA GLN A 203 -1.05 11.45 -2.93
C GLN A 203 -1.91 10.62 -3.90
N MET A 204 -2.88 11.23 -4.58
CA MET A 204 -3.67 10.55 -5.60
C MET A 204 -2.77 9.99 -6.72
N PHE A 205 -1.84 10.78 -7.23
CA PHE A 205 -0.88 10.36 -8.25
C PHE A 205 -0.01 9.17 -7.75
N ASP A 206 0.60 9.32 -6.58
CA ASP A 206 1.48 8.33 -5.96
C ASP A 206 0.77 7.00 -5.69
N LYS A 207 -0.41 7.03 -5.04
CA LYS A 207 -1.14 5.80 -4.70
C LYS A 207 -1.75 5.14 -5.93
N THR A 208 -2.06 5.89 -6.98
CA THR A 208 -2.50 5.30 -8.24
C THR A 208 -1.33 4.62 -8.98
N LEU A 209 -0.11 5.13 -8.89
CA LEU A 209 1.07 4.38 -9.39
C LEU A 209 1.34 3.12 -8.55
N ILE A 210 1.17 3.20 -7.23
CA ILE A 210 1.20 1.99 -6.38
C ILE A 210 0.14 0.99 -6.84
N LYS A 211 -1.09 1.47 -7.14
CA LYS A 211 -2.18 0.68 -7.70
C LYS A 211 -1.75 -0.10 -8.94
N VAL A 212 -1.14 0.61 -9.89
CA VAL A 212 -0.62 0.03 -11.13
C VAL A 212 0.39 -1.08 -10.86
N PHE A 213 1.32 -0.88 -9.93
CA PHE A 213 2.37 -1.83 -9.63
C PHE A 213 1.89 -3.06 -8.85
N HIS A 214 1.04 -2.92 -7.83
CA HIS A 214 0.55 -4.10 -7.12
C HIS A 214 -0.39 -4.94 -7.99
N LEU A 215 -1.23 -4.32 -8.83
CA LEU A 215 -2.06 -5.05 -9.80
C LEU A 215 -1.22 -5.80 -10.82
N ALA A 216 -0.05 -5.25 -11.20
CA ALA A 216 0.90 -5.98 -12.02
C ALA A 216 1.47 -7.20 -11.27
N ALA A 217 1.88 -7.04 -10.01
CA ALA A 217 2.38 -8.14 -9.19
C ALA A 217 1.33 -9.24 -9.01
N ILE A 218 0.08 -8.91 -8.66
CA ILE A 218 -1.02 -9.88 -8.51
C ILE A 218 -1.27 -10.65 -9.80
N LYS A 219 -1.25 -9.97 -10.96
CA LYS A 219 -1.35 -10.66 -12.27
C LYS A 219 -0.30 -11.76 -12.39
N TYR A 220 0.97 -11.49 -12.05
CA TYR A 220 2.03 -12.48 -12.20
C TYR A 220 2.00 -13.55 -11.10
N ALA A 221 1.51 -13.24 -9.90
CA ALA A 221 1.20 -14.25 -8.88
C ALA A 221 0.17 -15.28 -9.36
N LYS A 222 -0.77 -14.83 -10.21
CA LYS A 222 -1.77 -15.69 -10.85
C LYS A 222 -1.20 -16.51 -12.01
N THR A 223 -0.49 -15.87 -12.93
CA THR A 223 -0.13 -16.50 -14.20
C THR A 223 1.12 -17.38 -14.09
N ALA A 224 2.12 -17.00 -13.28
CA ALA A 224 3.40 -17.71 -13.23
C ALA A 224 3.29 -19.18 -12.80
N PRO A 225 2.47 -19.56 -11.78
CA PRO A 225 2.33 -20.96 -11.36
C PRO A 225 1.78 -21.91 -12.42
N THR A 226 1.07 -21.39 -13.42
CA THR A 226 0.41 -22.19 -14.46
C THR A 226 1.05 -22.04 -15.84
N ALA A 227 2.03 -21.15 -15.97
CA ALA A 227 2.76 -20.93 -17.20
C ALA A 227 3.75 -22.05 -17.50
N ALA A 228 4.14 -22.20 -18.78
CA ALA A 228 5.27 -23.05 -19.13
C ALA A 228 6.55 -22.54 -18.46
N GLU A 229 7.46 -23.44 -18.08
CA GLU A 229 8.67 -23.15 -17.28
C GLU A 229 9.43 -21.89 -17.73
N ALA A 230 9.71 -21.76 -19.02
CA ALA A 230 10.43 -20.59 -19.57
C ALA A 230 9.65 -19.28 -19.41
N THR A 231 8.31 -19.32 -19.55
CA THR A 231 7.44 -18.16 -19.34
C THR A 231 7.30 -17.87 -17.84
N ALA A 232 7.13 -18.89 -17.01
CA ALA A 232 7.03 -18.75 -15.56
C ALA A 232 8.26 -18.02 -15.01
N ALA A 233 9.47 -18.41 -15.42
CA ALA A 233 10.71 -17.75 -15.01
C ALA A 233 10.75 -16.25 -15.37
N ILE A 234 10.19 -15.86 -16.53
CA ILE A 234 10.08 -14.44 -16.95
C ILE A 234 9.05 -13.71 -16.08
N GLU A 235 7.90 -14.33 -15.84
CA GLU A 235 6.82 -13.75 -15.03
C GLU A 235 7.22 -13.59 -13.55
N MET A 236 8.04 -14.50 -13.01
CA MET A 236 8.66 -14.35 -11.68
C MET A 236 9.51 -13.07 -11.62
N THR A 237 10.35 -12.84 -12.63
CA THR A 237 11.15 -11.60 -12.73
C THR A 237 10.26 -10.37 -12.84
N GLU A 238 9.22 -10.38 -13.68
CA GLU A 238 8.29 -9.25 -13.79
C GLU A 238 7.60 -8.94 -12.46
N GLY A 239 7.03 -9.95 -11.80
CA GLY A 239 6.35 -9.78 -10.51
C GLY A 239 7.28 -9.22 -9.43
N PHE A 240 8.52 -9.71 -9.35
CA PHE A 240 9.52 -9.18 -8.42
C PHE A 240 9.78 -7.69 -8.65
N PHE A 241 10.11 -7.30 -9.89
CA PHE A 241 10.44 -5.91 -10.21
C PHE A 241 9.23 -4.98 -10.20
N PHE A 242 7.99 -5.48 -10.28
CA PHE A 242 6.80 -4.68 -10.05
C PHE A 242 6.49 -4.50 -8.57
N PHE A 243 6.80 -5.46 -7.72
CA PHE A 243 6.59 -5.33 -6.27
C PHE A 243 7.71 -4.51 -5.58
N ALA A 244 8.95 -4.64 -6.01
CA ALA A 244 10.10 -3.98 -5.38
C ALA A 244 9.98 -2.43 -5.27
N PRO A 245 9.44 -1.68 -6.25
CA PRO A 245 9.20 -0.24 -6.15
C PRO A 245 8.29 0.18 -4.99
N ILE A 246 7.30 -0.66 -4.69
CA ILE A 246 6.25 -0.35 -3.72
C ILE A 246 6.50 -0.99 -2.35
N TYR A 247 7.50 -1.88 -2.24
CA TYR A 247 7.89 -2.56 -1.01
C TYR A 247 8.04 -1.60 0.18
N ASN A 248 8.85 -0.54 0.05
CA ASN A 248 9.10 0.38 1.17
C ASN A 248 7.85 1.13 1.63
N SER A 249 6.90 1.39 0.72
CA SER A 249 5.63 2.03 1.08
C SER A 249 4.73 1.05 1.82
N LEU A 250 4.57 -0.15 1.28
CA LEU A 250 3.63 -1.15 1.78
C LEU A 250 4.14 -1.92 3.01
N SER A 251 5.45 -2.02 3.20
CA SER A 251 6.05 -2.56 4.43
C SER A 251 5.73 -1.72 5.67
N GLY A 252 5.28 -0.48 5.48
CA GLY A 252 4.77 0.36 6.56
C GLY A 252 3.34 0.03 6.99
N GLY A 253 2.62 -0.83 6.24
CA GLY A 253 1.33 -1.39 6.64
C GLY A 253 1.49 -2.77 7.27
N SER A 254 2.16 -3.69 6.57
CA SER A 254 2.63 -4.94 7.17
C SER A 254 4.00 -5.32 6.61
N LYS A 255 5.02 -5.32 7.47
CA LYS A 255 6.38 -5.70 7.08
C LYS A 255 6.49 -7.19 6.78
N ALA A 256 5.83 -8.03 7.58
CA ALA A 256 5.89 -9.47 7.40
C ALA A 256 5.32 -9.90 6.05
N ASP A 257 4.19 -9.30 5.65
CA ASP A 257 3.56 -9.58 4.36
C ASP A 257 4.34 -9.00 3.19
N ALA A 258 4.89 -7.81 3.35
CA ALA A 258 5.78 -7.24 2.35
C ALA A 258 7.03 -8.12 2.13
N ASP A 259 7.63 -8.62 3.20
CA ASP A 259 8.79 -9.53 3.12
C ASP A 259 8.40 -10.85 2.46
N ALA A 260 7.24 -11.41 2.79
CA ALA A 260 6.75 -12.66 2.21
C ALA A 260 6.46 -12.56 0.71
N VAL A 261 5.80 -11.49 0.25
CA VAL A 261 5.57 -11.26 -1.20
C VAL A 261 6.91 -11.09 -1.92
N ARG A 262 7.85 -10.32 -1.35
CA ARG A 262 9.19 -10.14 -1.93
C ARG A 262 9.92 -11.47 -2.04
N ALA A 263 9.87 -12.29 -1.00
CA ALA A 263 10.52 -13.60 -0.94
C ALA A 263 9.90 -14.60 -1.93
N ALA A 264 8.57 -14.62 -2.05
CA ALA A 264 7.87 -15.52 -2.97
C ALA A 264 8.31 -15.27 -4.41
N PHE A 265 8.28 -14.01 -4.88
CA PHE A 265 8.81 -13.67 -6.22
C PHE A 265 10.33 -13.84 -6.32
N GLY A 266 11.08 -13.45 -5.29
CA GLY A 266 12.54 -13.53 -5.26
C GLY A 266 13.11 -14.94 -5.24
N SER A 267 12.29 -15.95 -4.90
CA SER A 267 12.69 -17.36 -4.90
C SER A 267 13.00 -17.89 -6.30
N GLY A 268 12.40 -17.29 -7.34
CA GLY A 268 12.42 -17.81 -8.70
C GLY A 268 11.64 -19.11 -8.90
N ASP A 269 11.02 -19.66 -7.86
CA ASP A 269 10.19 -20.86 -7.90
C ASP A 269 8.69 -20.48 -7.95
N PRO A 270 8.02 -20.67 -9.10
CA PRO A 270 6.61 -20.32 -9.25
C PRO A 270 5.68 -21.13 -8.34
N ALA A 271 6.13 -22.26 -7.77
CA ALA A 271 5.35 -23.02 -6.79
C ALA A 271 5.22 -22.30 -5.43
N GLN A 272 6.05 -21.28 -5.16
CA GLN A 272 5.94 -20.43 -3.97
C GLN A 272 4.88 -19.34 -4.12
N LEU A 273 4.30 -19.16 -5.31
CA LEU A 273 3.25 -18.18 -5.55
C LEU A 273 1.86 -18.82 -5.49
N ASN A 274 0.98 -18.19 -4.73
CA ASN A 274 -0.44 -18.47 -4.69
C ASN A 274 -1.20 -17.14 -4.82
N GLU A 275 -2.11 -17.05 -5.80
CA GLU A 275 -2.86 -15.82 -6.08
C GLU A 275 -3.66 -15.33 -4.88
N ALA A 276 -4.37 -16.23 -4.18
CA ALA A 276 -5.19 -15.88 -3.02
C ALA A 276 -4.34 -15.38 -1.87
N GLU A 277 -3.23 -16.07 -1.59
CA GLU A 277 -2.27 -15.67 -0.56
C GLU A 277 -1.64 -14.31 -0.86
N VAL A 278 -1.20 -14.07 -2.10
CA VAL A 278 -0.61 -12.77 -2.48
C VAL A 278 -1.65 -11.65 -2.38
N LYS A 279 -2.92 -11.91 -2.73
CA LYS A 279 -4.01 -10.93 -2.55
C LYS A 279 -4.27 -10.62 -1.08
N HIS A 280 -4.37 -11.63 -0.23
CA HIS A 280 -4.52 -11.47 1.22
C HIS A 280 -3.38 -10.62 1.80
N ARG A 281 -2.13 -10.91 1.43
CA ARG A 281 -0.96 -10.12 1.85
C ARG A 281 -1.01 -8.66 1.38
N PHE A 282 -1.52 -8.40 0.17
CA PHE A 282 -1.75 -7.03 -0.27
C PHE A 282 -2.84 -6.34 0.54
N ALA A 283 -3.93 -7.04 0.88
CA ALA A 283 -4.96 -6.51 1.75
C ALA A 283 -4.40 -6.17 3.13
N ALA A 284 -3.63 -7.05 3.76
CA ALA A 284 -2.95 -6.78 5.04
C ALA A 284 -2.07 -5.52 4.97
N MET A 285 -1.24 -5.41 3.92
CA MET A 285 -0.42 -4.22 3.70
C MET A 285 -1.25 -2.94 3.49
N PHE A 286 -2.37 -2.99 2.78
CA PHE A 286 -3.24 -1.83 2.57
C PHE A 286 -4.01 -1.46 3.83
N ASN A 287 -4.66 -2.43 4.48
CA ASN A 287 -5.40 -2.27 5.73
C ASN A 287 -4.52 -1.69 6.82
N GLY A 288 -3.28 -2.17 6.97
CA GLY A 288 -2.35 -1.59 7.94
C GLY A 288 -1.92 -0.16 7.61
N LYS A 289 -1.78 0.18 6.33
CA LYS A 289 -1.54 1.58 5.91
C LYS A 289 -2.73 2.47 6.25
N ILE A 290 -3.94 2.05 5.89
CA ILE A 290 -5.19 2.76 6.12
C ILE A 290 -5.40 2.96 7.63
N GLY A 291 -5.27 1.88 8.41
CA GLY A 291 -5.36 1.89 9.87
C GLY A 291 -4.32 2.82 10.50
N GLY A 292 -3.05 2.75 10.08
CA GLY A 292 -2.00 3.63 10.59
C GLY A 292 -2.28 5.13 10.38
N TYR A 293 -2.82 5.51 9.21
CA TYR A 293 -3.23 6.90 8.98
C TYR A 293 -4.45 7.29 9.80
N ALA A 294 -5.48 6.45 9.85
CA ALA A 294 -6.68 6.69 10.65
C ALA A 294 -6.32 6.87 12.14
N THR A 295 -5.45 6.02 12.68
CA THR A 295 -4.91 6.12 14.04
C THR A 295 -4.23 7.47 14.25
N ARG A 296 -3.34 7.88 13.34
CA ARG A 296 -2.65 9.18 13.44
C ARG A 296 -3.64 10.35 13.45
N VAL A 297 -4.59 10.36 12.54
CA VAL A 297 -5.62 11.40 12.42
C VAL A 297 -6.44 11.50 13.72
N LEU A 298 -6.91 10.36 14.23
CA LEU A 298 -7.83 10.31 15.36
C LEU A 298 -7.16 10.48 16.72
N THR A 299 -5.89 10.12 16.87
CA THR A 299 -5.21 10.08 18.19
C THR A 299 -4.20 11.20 18.38
N ASP A 300 -3.62 11.74 17.30
CA ASP A 300 -2.64 12.83 17.36
C ASP A 300 -3.18 14.09 16.70
N GLU A 301 -3.60 14.02 15.44
CA GLU A 301 -3.71 15.25 14.63
C GLU A 301 -4.94 16.09 14.93
N LEU A 302 -6.14 15.49 14.91
CA LEU A 302 -7.36 16.20 15.30
C LEU A 302 -7.29 16.65 16.78
N PRO A 303 -6.90 15.80 17.75
CA PRO A 303 -6.82 16.21 19.15
C PRO A 303 -5.82 17.36 19.42
N ASN A 304 -4.71 17.40 18.67
CA ASN A 304 -3.66 18.41 18.86
C ASN A 304 -3.76 19.58 17.86
N GLY A 305 -4.88 19.73 17.16
CA GLY A 305 -5.15 20.86 16.26
C GLY A 305 -4.28 20.89 14.99
N LYS A 306 -3.68 19.77 14.60
CA LYS A 306 -2.88 19.62 13.36
C LYS A 306 -3.79 19.38 12.15
N HIS A 307 -4.72 20.29 11.90
CA HIS A 307 -5.85 20.08 10.99
C HIS A 307 -5.44 19.82 9.53
N GLU A 308 -4.47 20.56 8.99
CA GLU A 308 -3.97 20.32 7.62
C GLU A 308 -3.34 18.93 7.46
N ALA A 309 -2.57 18.49 8.47
CA ALA A 309 -1.98 17.15 8.49
C ALA A 309 -3.07 16.06 8.61
N ALA A 310 -4.11 16.32 9.40
CA ALA A 310 -5.26 15.41 9.52
C ALA A 310 -5.96 15.21 8.17
N ILE A 311 -6.21 16.30 7.42
CA ILE A 311 -6.79 16.22 6.07
C ILE A 311 -5.87 15.46 5.11
N GLU A 312 -4.57 15.77 5.12
CA GLU A 312 -3.58 15.11 4.28
C GLU A 312 -3.53 13.59 4.52
N HIS A 313 -3.46 13.15 5.78
CA HIS A 313 -3.39 11.73 6.11
C HIS A 313 -4.72 10.99 5.97
N ALA A 314 -5.86 11.65 6.23
CA ALA A 314 -7.17 11.08 5.94
C ALA A 314 -7.32 10.79 4.44
N MET A 315 -6.91 11.74 3.59
CA MET A 315 -6.83 11.54 2.14
C MET A 315 -5.86 10.42 1.77
N GLU A 316 -4.68 10.35 2.39
CA GLU A 316 -3.70 9.31 2.08
C GLU A 316 -4.22 7.91 2.42
N GLY A 317 -4.91 7.74 3.54
CA GLY A 317 -5.61 6.49 3.89
C GLY A 317 -6.70 6.14 2.87
N ASN A 318 -7.56 7.10 2.52
CA ASN A 318 -8.59 6.92 1.51
C ASN A 318 -8.03 6.54 0.12
N MET A 319 -6.87 7.07 -0.26
CA MET A 319 -6.23 6.71 -1.53
C MET A 319 -5.65 5.28 -1.51
N PHE A 320 -5.28 4.74 -0.34
CA PHE A 320 -4.96 3.32 -0.22
C PHE A 320 -6.20 2.43 -0.34
N LEU A 321 -7.35 2.85 0.21
CA LEU A 321 -8.64 2.17 -0.03
C LEU A 321 -8.97 2.12 -1.53
N VAL A 322 -8.74 3.21 -2.27
CA VAL A 322 -8.91 3.25 -3.74
C VAL A 322 -7.92 2.35 -4.47
N ALA A 323 -6.69 2.20 -3.97
CA ALA A 323 -5.72 1.25 -4.52
C ALA A 323 -6.22 -0.20 -4.38
N GLU A 324 -6.91 -0.50 -3.29
CA GLU A 324 -7.46 -1.83 -2.98
C GLU A 324 -8.74 -2.20 -3.77
N GLU A 325 -9.28 -1.30 -4.60
CA GLU A 325 -10.54 -1.46 -5.36
C GLU A 325 -10.77 -2.87 -5.91
N VAL A 326 -9.79 -3.43 -6.63
CA VAL A 326 -9.95 -4.72 -7.30
C VAL A 326 -10.10 -5.84 -6.29
N LEU A 327 -9.38 -5.80 -5.16
CA LEU A 327 -9.44 -6.83 -4.12
C LEU A 327 -10.82 -6.79 -3.45
N ILE A 328 -11.30 -5.59 -3.11
CA ILE A 328 -12.63 -5.40 -2.51
C ILE A 328 -13.72 -5.87 -3.48
N LYS A 329 -13.71 -5.40 -4.73
CA LYS A 329 -14.73 -5.79 -5.72
C LYS A 329 -14.72 -7.28 -6.02
N GLU A 330 -13.54 -7.89 -6.12
CA GLU A 330 -13.41 -9.32 -6.41
C GLU A 330 -13.87 -10.20 -5.26
N GLN A 331 -13.57 -9.85 -4.02
CA GLN A 331 -13.83 -10.71 -2.86
C GLN A 331 -15.12 -10.37 -2.11
N LEU A 332 -15.50 -9.09 -2.06
CA LEU A 332 -16.65 -8.58 -1.30
C LEU A 332 -17.78 -8.01 -2.20
N GLY A 333 -17.49 -7.76 -3.48
CA GLY A 333 -18.46 -7.27 -4.46
C GLY A 333 -18.48 -5.74 -4.62
N GLU A 334 -19.13 -5.27 -5.69
CA GLU A 334 -19.21 -3.85 -6.04
C GLU A 334 -19.95 -3.01 -4.99
N GLU A 335 -21.00 -3.55 -4.37
CA GLU A 335 -21.78 -2.87 -3.34
C GLU A 335 -20.92 -2.58 -2.10
N ALA A 336 -20.11 -3.55 -1.66
CA ALA A 336 -19.20 -3.36 -0.53
C ALA A 336 -18.14 -2.29 -0.81
N TYR A 337 -17.61 -2.24 -2.04
CA TYR A 337 -16.69 -1.18 -2.44
C TYR A 337 -17.35 0.20 -2.46
N ALA A 338 -18.57 0.30 -3.01
CA ALA A 338 -19.32 1.55 -3.03
C ALA A 338 -19.62 2.06 -1.61
N GLU A 339 -20.06 1.18 -0.70
CA GLU A 339 -20.30 1.51 0.70
C GLU A 339 -19.02 1.97 1.42
N ALA A 340 -17.89 1.30 1.17
CA ALA A 340 -16.60 1.71 1.71
C ALA A 340 -16.19 3.11 1.22
N LEU A 341 -16.41 3.43 -0.06
CA LEU A 341 -16.13 4.76 -0.59
C LEU A 341 -17.06 5.84 -0.04
N ASP A 342 -18.36 5.56 0.10
CA ASP A 342 -19.32 6.50 0.72
C ASP A 342 -18.88 6.87 2.14
N HIS A 343 -18.45 5.87 2.93
CA HIS A 343 -17.91 6.11 4.25
C HIS A 343 -16.55 6.81 4.24
N ALA A 344 -15.67 6.53 3.28
CA ALA A 344 -14.40 7.23 3.12
C ALA A 344 -14.61 8.73 2.81
N GLU A 345 -15.60 9.07 1.98
CA GLU A 345 -16.01 10.45 1.71
C GLU A 345 -16.54 11.16 2.95
N LEU A 346 -17.42 10.50 3.70
CA LEU A 346 -17.97 11.04 4.94
C LEU A 346 -16.90 11.19 6.02
N TYR A 347 -15.95 10.26 6.10
CA TYR A 347 -14.79 10.35 6.99
C TYR A 347 -13.96 11.59 6.69
N LEU A 348 -13.59 11.81 5.43
CA LEU A 348 -12.82 12.99 5.04
C LEU A 348 -13.59 14.28 5.32
N ALA A 349 -14.88 14.34 4.99
CA ALA A 349 -15.73 15.49 5.26
C ALA A 349 -15.81 15.80 6.77
N ALA A 350 -15.86 14.78 7.62
CA ALA A 350 -15.82 14.94 9.07
C ALA A 350 -14.45 15.44 9.57
N VAL A 351 -13.35 14.94 9.00
CA VAL A 351 -11.99 15.43 9.29
C VAL A 351 -11.85 16.91 8.92
N GLU A 352 -12.32 17.32 7.74
CA GLU A 352 -12.36 18.73 7.29
C GLU A 352 -13.25 19.61 8.20
N ALA A 353 -14.34 19.05 8.73
CA ALA A 353 -15.19 19.72 9.70
C ALA A 353 -14.59 19.77 11.11
N ASN A 354 -13.42 19.14 11.32
CA ASN A 354 -12.80 18.92 12.62
C ASN A 354 -13.74 18.17 13.61
N ASP A 355 -14.62 17.33 13.09
CA ASP A 355 -15.53 16.48 13.85
C ASP A 355 -14.91 15.10 14.05
N ARG A 356 -14.17 14.96 15.15
CA ARG A 356 -13.48 13.70 15.49
C ARG A 356 -14.46 12.54 15.73
N ALA A 357 -15.66 12.80 16.23
CA ALA A 357 -16.61 11.73 16.55
C ALA A 357 -17.18 11.14 15.25
N ALA A 358 -17.67 12.01 14.36
CA ALA A 358 -18.14 11.59 13.04
C ALA A 358 -17.00 10.97 12.20
N ALA A 359 -15.78 11.51 12.30
CA ALA A 359 -14.62 10.94 11.63
C ALA A 359 -14.36 9.50 12.11
N ASN A 360 -14.38 9.27 13.43
CA ASN A 360 -14.20 7.92 13.99
C ASN A 360 -15.33 6.97 13.56
N GLU A 361 -16.58 7.42 13.54
CA GLU A 361 -17.71 6.59 13.10
C GLU A 361 -17.55 6.12 11.65
N HIS A 362 -17.25 7.04 10.73
CA HIS A 362 -17.14 6.71 9.32
C HIS A 362 -15.89 5.91 8.96
N VAL A 363 -14.74 6.18 9.60
CA VAL A 363 -13.55 5.36 9.36
C VAL A 363 -13.72 3.94 9.87
N VAL A 364 -14.36 3.75 11.03
CA VAL A 364 -14.65 2.41 11.52
C VAL A 364 -15.60 1.67 10.58
N ALA A 365 -16.59 2.36 10.02
CA ALA A 365 -17.55 1.75 9.10
C ALA A 365 -16.87 1.18 7.85
N TYR A 366 -15.97 1.91 7.18
CA TYR A 366 -15.27 1.34 6.02
C TYR A 366 -14.12 0.39 6.41
N LEU A 367 -13.44 0.61 7.56
CA LEU A 367 -12.46 -0.34 8.08
C LEU A 367 -13.07 -1.71 8.35
N LYS A 368 -14.31 -1.74 8.85
CA LYS A 368 -15.07 -2.98 9.06
C LYS A 368 -15.32 -3.74 7.76
N ILE A 369 -15.54 -3.02 6.65
CA ILE A 369 -15.73 -3.64 5.33
C ILE A 369 -14.44 -4.30 4.88
N ILE A 370 -13.32 -3.56 4.86
CA ILE A 370 -12.03 -4.07 4.37
C ILE A 370 -11.37 -5.07 5.32
N ALA A 371 -11.74 -5.08 6.61
CA ALA A 371 -11.34 -6.12 7.56
C ALA A 371 -11.91 -7.51 7.22
N GLN A 372 -12.84 -7.61 6.26
CA GLN A 372 -13.22 -8.90 5.69
C GLN A 372 -12.17 -9.47 4.73
N LEU A 373 -11.21 -8.65 4.25
CA LEU A 373 -10.09 -9.10 3.42
C LEU A 373 -8.89 -9.52 4.28
N ASP A 374 -8.61 -8.74 5.33
CA ASP A 374 -7.60 -9.00 6.35
C ASP A 374 -7.93 -8.17 7.60
N GLY A 375 -8.30 -8.83 8.70
CA GLY A 375 -8.63 -8.16 9.95
C GLY A 375 -9.71 -8.86 10.77
N VAL A 376 -10.02 -8.25 11.92
CA VAL A 376 -10.91 -8.85 12.92
C VAL A 376 -11.99 -7.88 13.35
N VAL A 377 -13.23 -8.35 13.33
CA VAL A 377 -14.41 -7.55 13.70
C VAL A 377 -15.23 -8.28 14.76
N PHE A 378 -15.65 -7.56 15.80
CA PHE A 378 -16.55 -8.12 16.80
C PHE A 378 -17.33 -7.05 17.57
N ALA A 379 -18.45 -7.45 18.17
CA ALA A 379 -19.17 -6.62 19.13
C ALA A 379 -18.74 -6.92 20.56
N ILE A 380 -18.56 -5.88 21.39
CA ILE A 380 -18.26 -6.04 22.81
C ILE A 380 -19.39 -6.81 23.48
N GLY A 381 -19.06 -7.85 24.24
CA GLY A 381 -20.05 -8.72 24.89
C GLY A 381 -20.57 -9.86 24.00
N SER A 382 -20.11 -9.95 22.75
CA SER A 382 -20.37 -11.10 21.88
C SER A 382 -19.35 -12.22 22.09
N ASN A 383 -19.78 -13.46 21.85
CA ASN A 383 -18.90 -14.63 21.68
C ASN A 383 -18.57 -14.88 20.20
N GLU A 384 -19.13 -14.10 19.29
CA GLU A 384 -18.93 -14.20 17.85
C GLU A 384 -18.06 -13.04 17.37
N LEU A 385 -17.07 -13.39 16.56
CA LEU A 385 -16.18 -12.46 15.85
C LEU A 385 -16.00 -12.95 14.41
N THR A 386 -15.51 -12.10 13.52
CA THR A 386 -15.01 -12.52 12.21
C THR A 386 -13.50 -12.33 12.15
N VAL A 387 -12.79 -13.29 11.56
CA VAL A 387 -11.38 -13.18 11.15
C VAL A 387 -11.37 -13.28 9.63
N ASP A 388 -10.93 -12.24 8.94
CA ASP A 388 -10.91 -12.18 7.47
C ASP A 388 -12.27 -12.55 6.87
N GLY A 389 -13.33 -11.99 7.47
CA GLY A 389 -14.73 -12.24 7.10
C GLY A 389 -15.32 -13.58 7.57
N GLU A 390 -14.48 -14.54 7.99
CA GLU A 390 -14.93 -15.86 8.44
C GLU A 390 -15.37 -15.85 9.90
N ALA A 391 -16.55 -16.41 10.17
CA ALA A 391 -17.12 -16.43 11.52
C ALA A 391 -16.35 -17.37 12.46
N VAL A 392 -15.96 -16.85 13.61
CA VAL A 392 -15.27 -17.58 14.69
C VAL A 392 -16.06 -17.39 15.99
N THR A 393 -16.26 -18.50 16.71
CA THR A 393 -16.86 -18.48 18.05
C THR A 393 -15.80 -18.68 19.10
N VAL A 394 -15.73 -17.75 20.05
CA VAL A 394 -14.87 -17.83 21.23
C VAL A 394 -15.65 -18.34 22.44
N ASP A 395 -14.95 -18.92 23.42
CA ASP A 395 -15.55 -19.55 24.59
C ASP A 395 -15.92 -18.58 25.72
N ALA A 396 -15.60 -17.30 25.57
CA ALA A 396 -15.98 -16.23 26.48
C ALA A 396 -16.03 -14.87 25.77
N ALA A 397 -16.96 -14.02 26.20
CA ALA A 397 -17.18 -12.72 25.60
C ALA A 397 -16.18 -11.68 26.11
N SER A 398 -15.84 -10.74 25.25
CA SER A 398 -15.15 -9.51 25.67
C SER A 398 -16.05 -8.67 26.57
N TYR A 399 -15.48 -7.82 27.41
CA TYR A 399 -16.25 -6.87 28.23
C TYR A 399 -15.45 -5.60 28.52
N VAL A 400 -16.15 -4.51 28.85
CA VAL A 400 -15.50 -3.29 29.34
C VAL A 400 -15.37 -3.37 30.86
N ASN A 401 -14.14 -3.27 31.36
CA ASN A 401 -13.90 -3.08 32.78
C ASN A 401 -14.34 -1.66 33.18
N ALA A 402 -15.29 -1.56 34.11
CA ALA A 402 -15.87 -0.29 34.54
C ALA A 402 -14.91 0.60 35.35
N GLU A 403 -13.89 0.02 35.98
CA GLU A 403 -12.93 0.77 36.81
C GLU A 403 -11.87 1.46 35.95
N THR A 404 -11.41 0.80 34.90
CA THR A 404 -10.32 1.26 34.02
C THR A 404 -10.79 1.80 32.68
N ASN A 405 -12.06 1.58 32.34
CA ASN A 405 -12.64 1.84 31.03
C ASN A 405 -11.83 1.19 29.89
N ARG A 406 -11.48 -0.09 30.06
CA ARG A 406 -10.75 -0.89 29.07
C ARG A 406 -11.56 -2.08 28.58
N THR A 407 -11.56 -2.28 27.27
CA THR A 407 -12.08 -3.49 26.66
C THR A 407 -11.12 -4.63 26.92
N LEU A 408 -11.59 -5.64 27.64
CA LEU A 408 -10.86 -6.86 27.90
C LEU A 408 -11.35 -7.98 27.03
N VAL A 409 -10.41 -8.77 26.54
CA VAL A 409 -10.67 -9.97 25.75
C VAL A 409 -10.05 -11.18 26.44
N PRO A 410 -10.65 -12.37 26.33
CA PRO A 410 -9.99 -13.61 26.74
C PRO A 410 -8.65 -13.78 26.04
N THR A 411 -7.69 -14.44 26.67
CA THR A 411 -6.36 -14.64 26.05
C THR A 411 -6.42 -15.46 24.76
N ARG A 412 -7.34 -16.43 24.63
CA ARG A 412 -7.53 -17.15 23.35
C ARG A 412 -8.19 -16.28 22.27
N PHE A 413 -9.07 -15.37 22.65
CA PHE A 413 -9.68 -14.43 21.70
C PHE A 413 -8.60 -13.60 21.01
N ILE A 414 -7.63 -13.06 21.79
CA ILE A 414 -6.60 -12.21 21.20
C ILE A 414 -5.73 -13.00 20.23
N SER A 415 -5.41 -14.29 20.48
CA SER A 415 -4.58 -15.08 19.56
C SER A 415 -5.17 -15.11 18.16
N ASP A 416 -6.46 -15.42 18.08
CA ASP A 416 -7.19 -15.44 16.82
C ASP A 416 -7.25 -14.02 16.23
N ALA A 417 -7.44 -13.02 17.09
CA ALA A 417 -7.60 -11.63 16.68
C ALA A 417 -6.34 -10.94 16.12
N ILE A 418 -5.14 -11.45 16.41
CA ILE A 418 -3.88 -10.85 15.96
C ILE A 418 -2.95 -11.86 15.27
N GLY A 419 -3.44 -13.06 14.95
CA GLY A 419 -2.63 -14.13 14.36
C GLY A 419 -1.48 -14.61 15.26
N ALA A 420 -1.63 -14.50 16.58
CA ALA A 420 -0.64 -14.97 17.56
C ALA A 420 -1.01 -16.34 18.13
N THR A 421 -0.04 -17.04 18.69
CA THR A 421 -0.27 -18.22 19.52
C THR A 421 -0.23 -17.82 20.99
N VAL A 422 -0.98 -18.52 21.84
CA VAL A 422 -1.07 -18.21 23.28
C VAL A 422 -0.78 -19.45 24.10
N ALA A 423 0.10 -19.31 25.08
CA ALA A 423 0.39 -20.28 26.12
C ALA A 423 0.14 -19.68 27.50
N PHE A 424 -0.26 -20.50 28.46
CA PHE A 424 -0.40 -20.11 29.87
C PHE A 424 0.38 -21.08 30.75
N ASP A 425 1.26 -20.55 31.59
CA ASP A 425 1.97 -21.31 32.62
C ASP A 425 1.28 -21.11 33.97
N GLU A 426 0.67 -22.18 34.48
CA GLU A 426 -0.03 -22.18 35.76
C GLU A 426 0.91 -22.02 36.97
N ALA A 427 2.15 -22.48 36.89
CA ALA A 427 3.09 -22.38 38.01
C ALA A 427 3.59 -20.94 38.19
N THR A 428 3.85 -20.24 37.09
CA THR A 428 4.36 -18.86 37.10
C THR A 428 3.27 -17.81 36.94
N GLN A 429 2.06 -18.23 36.57
CA GLN A 429 0.89 -17.39 36.25
C GLN A 429 1.20 -16.38 35.14
N VAL A 430 1.86 -16.87 34.07
CA VAL A 430 2.30 -16.08 32.92
C VAL A 430 1.52 -16.48 31.67
N VAL A 431 1.00 -15.48 30.95
CA VAL A 431 0.45 -15.62 29.60
C VAL A 431 1.55 -15.24 28.62
N THR A 432 1.90 -16.14 27.71
CA THR A 432 2.87 -15.91 26.65
C THR A 432 2.16 -15.86 25.31
N LEU A 433 2.30 -14.75 24.58
CA LEU A 433 1.79 -14.56 23.22
C LEU A 433 2.96 -14.55 22.24
N THR A 434 2.87 -15.32 21.15
CA THR A 434 3.95 -15.41 20.16
C THR A 434 3.40 -15.22 18.74
N LYS A 435 3.96 -14.26 18.00
CA LYS A 435 3.68 -14.01 16.58
C LYS A 435 5.00 -13.85 15.84
N GLY A 436 5.27 -14.74 14.89
CA GLY A 436 6.58 -14.80 14.22
C GLY A 436 7.72 -14.97 15.22
N GLU A 437 8.70 -14.06 15.18
CA GLU A 437 9.84 -14.04 16.11
C GLU A 437 9.58 -13.24 17.40
N GLN A 438 8.43 -12.56 17.50
CA GLN A 438 8.11 -11.71 18.64
C GLN A 438 7.31 -12.48 19.69
N THR A 439 7.75 -12.37 20.94
CA THR A 439 7.12 -12.96 22.12
C THR A 439 6.79 -11.87 23.14
N ILE A 440 5.56 -11.87 23.65
CA ILE A 440 5.05 -11.00 24.70
C ILE A 440 4.66 -11.86 25.90
N GLU A 441 5.21 -11.58 27.08
CA GLU A 441 4.84 -12.27 28.32
C GLU A 441 4.17 -11.30 29.30
N LEU A 442 3.00 -11.70 29.80
CA LEU A 442 2.16 -10.92 30.70
C LEU A 442 1.84 -11.74 31.95
N LYS A 443 2.27 -11.26 33.12
CA LYS A 443 2.00 -11.94 34.39
C LYS A 443 0.68 -11.49 35.00
N LEU A 444 -0.09 -12.45 35.54
CA LEU A 444 -1.33 -12.14 36.25
C LEU A 444 -1.10 -11.16 37.40
N GLY A 445 -1.97 -10.14 37.47
CA GLY A 445 -1.89 -9.08 38.48
C GLY A 445 -0.73 -8.10 38.32
N SER A 446 0.07 -8.18 37.26
CA SER A 446 1.15 -7.23 36.96
C SER A 446 0.80 -6.32 35.78
N ASP A 447 1.35 -5.10 35.79
CA ASP A 447 1.31 -4.13 34.69
C ASP A 447 2.56 -4.24 33.79
N GLU A 448 3.51 -5.08 34.18
CA GLU A 448 4.77 -5.28 33.47
C GLU A 448 4.58 -6.09 32.18
N VAL A 449 5.21 -5.64 31.11
CA VAL A 449 5.25 -6.33 29.82
C VAL A 449 6.68 -6.74 29.52
N VAL A 450 6.88 -8.02 29.26
CA VAL A 450 8.15 -8.57 28.80
C VAL A 450 8.08 -8.78 27.30
N VAL A 451 8.96 -8.14 26.55
CA VAL A 451 9.08 -8.26 25.09
C VAL A 451 10.38 -9.00 24.79
N ASN A 452 10.28 -10.15 24.13
CA ASN A 452 11.44 -10.98 23.76
C ASN A 452 12.40 -11.25 24.94
N GLY A 453 11.83 -11.57 26.11
CA GLY A 453 12.57 -11.86 27.33
C GLY A 453 13.13 -10.65 28.08
N THR A 454 12.86 -9.43 27.63
CA THR A 454 13.29 -8.19 28.32
C THR A 454 12.09 -7.37 28.76
N VAL A 455 12.10 -6.89 30.01
CA VAL A 455 11.08 -5.96 30.51
C VAL A 455 11.13 -4.65 29.73
N ASP A 456 10.00 -4.22 29.17
CA ASP A 456 9.86 -2.93 28.50
C ASP A 456 9.17 -1.91 29.42
N PRO A 457 9.92 -1.00 30.10
CA PRO A 457 9.34 -0.04 31.02
C PRO A 457 8.49 1.04 30.33
N ALA A 458 8.60 1.18 29.01
CA ALA A 458 7.81 2.14 28.24
C ALA A 458 6.43 1.58 27.82
N LYS A 459 6.25 0.25 27.88
CA LYS A 459 5.06 -0.44 27.38
C LYS A 459 4.28 -1.17 28.47
N LYS A 460 4.01 -0.49 29.58
CA LYS A 460 3.20 -1.06 30.67
C LYS A 460 1.73 -1.22 30.26
N LEU A 461 1.08 -2.24 30.83
CA LEU A 461 -0.37 -2.36 30.72
C LEU A 461 -1.05 -1.27 31.55
N ASP A 462 -2.00 -0.57 30.94
CA ASP A 462 -2.89 0.36 31.63
C ASP A 462 -3.99 -0.35 32.44
N GLN A 463 -4.11 -1.66 32.28
CA GLN A 463 -4.81 -2.56 33.18
C GLN A 463 -4.09 -3.91 33.26
N THR A 464 -3.89 -4.42 34.46
CA THR A 464 -3.30 -5.75 34.67
C THR A 464 -4.16 -6.87 34.09
N VAL A 465 -3.53 -8.02 33.83
CA VAL A 465 -4.26 -9.23 33.41
C VAL A 465 -5.25 -9.61 34.51
N ALA A 466 -6.53 -9.61 34.16
CA ALA A 466 -7.63 -9.90 35.07
C ALA A 466 -8.03 -11.38 34.98
N THR A 467 -8.57 -11.92 36.07
CA THR A 467 -9.17 -13.27 36.06
C THR A 467 -10.66 -13.16 36.29
N LYS A 468 -11.45 -13.80 35.42
CA LYS A 468 -12.91 -13.86 35.54
C LYS A 468 -13.39 -15.24 35.09
N ASP A 469 -14.20 -15.89 35.90
CA ASP A 469 -14.77 -17.23 35.62
C ASP A 469 -13.71 -18.28 35.19
N GLY A 470 -12.57 -18.26 35.87
CA GLY A 470 -11.45 -19.17 35.59
C GLY A 470 -10.65 -18.87 34.32
N ARG A 471 -10.88 -17.71 33.69
CA ARG A 471 -10.18 -17.29 32.47
C ARG A 471 -9.38 -16.01 32.69
N SER A 472 -8.25 -15.92 32.00
CA SER A 472 -7.43 -14.72 31.93
C SER A 472 -7.97 -13.77 30.86
N PHE A 473 -8.06 -12.49 31.21
CA PHE A 473 -8.55 -11.40 30.39
C PHE A 473 -7.50 -10.30 30.31
N ILE A 474 -7.21 -9.84 29.10
CA ILE A 474 -6.15 -8.86 28.83
C ILE A 474 -6.70 -7.62 28.15
N PRO A 475 -6.11 -6.43 28.40
CA PRO A 475 -6.51 -5.20 27.70
C PRO A 475 -6.21 -5.31 26.21
N LEU A 476 -7.26 -5.32 25.39
CA LEU A 476 -7.17 -5.59 23.96
C LEU A 476 -6.18 -4.65 23.26
N ARG A 477 -6.41 -3.34 23.37
CA ARG A 477 -5.60 -2.33 22.68
C ARG A 477 -4.12 -2.44 23.04
N ALA A 478 -3.83 -2.48 24.34
CA ALA A 478 -2.47 -2.55 24.82
C ALA A 478 -1.73 -3.78 24.29
N VAL A 479 -2.39 -4.93 24.13
CA VAL A 479 -1.76 -6.14 23.60
C VAL A 479 -1.70 -6.15 22.08
N ALA A 480 -2.76 -5.71 21.39
CA ALA A 480 -2.80 -5.65 19.94
C ALA A 480 -1.71 -4.71 19.38
N GLU A 481 -1.54 -3.52 19.98
CA GLU A 481 -0.54 -2.53 19.59
C GLU A 481 0.91 -3.00 19.83
N LEU A 482 1.14 -3.94 20.77
CA LEU A 482 2.47 -4.55 20.94
C LEU A 482 2.91 -5.34 19.71
N PHE A 483 1.95 -5.89 18.96
CA PHE A 483 2.17 -6.64 17.74
C PHE A 483 2.00 -5.80 16.46
N GLY A 484 1.89 -4.46 16.59
CA GLY A 484 1.76 -3.54 15.46
C GLY A 484 0.33 -3.18 15.07
N ASN A 485 -0.66 -3.97 15.53
CA ASN A 485 -2.06 -3.80 15.12
C ASN A 485 -2.66 -2.47 15.56
N ASN A 486 -3.55 -1.96 14.71
CA ASN A 486 -4.43 -0.84 15.00
C ASN A 486 -5.77 -1.35 15.55
N VAL A 487 -6.33 -0.65 16.55
CA VAL A 487 -7.62 -1.01 17.15
C VAL A 487 -8.55 0.18 17.11
N PHE A 488 -9.75 -0.02 16.57
CA PHE A 488 -10.79 1.00 16.45
C PHE A 488 -12.07 0.58 17.14
N TYR A 489 -12.82 1.57 17.62
CA TYR A 489 -14.07 1.37 18.36
C TYR A 489 -15.13 2.32 17.82
N ALA A 490 -16.31 1.80 17.45
CA ALA A 490 -17.50 2.61 17.20
C ALA A 490 -18.76 1.81 17.53
N ASN A 491 -19.74 2.44 18.19
CA ASN A 491 -21.07 1.85 18.44
C ASN A 491 -21.05 0.46 19.13
N GLY A 492 -20.05 0.18 19.97
CA GLY A 492 -19.89 -1.11 20.65
C GLY A 492 -19.24 -2.20 19.78
N GLU A 493 -18.92 -1.88 18.53
CA GLU A 493 -18.11 -2.70 17.64
C GLU A 493 -16.64 -2.34 17.76
N VAL A 494 -15.80 -3.34 17.48
CA VAL A 494 -14.35 -3.25 17.47
C VAL A 494 -13.86 -3.79 16.14
N VAL A 495 -12.93 -3.05 15.54
CA VAL A 495 -12.20 -3.46 14.34
C VAL A 495 -10.71 -3.47 14.65
N ILE A 496 -10.03 -4.54 14.30
CA ILE A 496 -8.59 -4.70 14.42
C ILE A 496 -8.04 -4.90 13.01
N THR A 497 -7.03 -4.12 12.65
CA THR A 497 -6.24 -4.28 11.43
C THR A 497 -4.77 -4.38 11.83
N GLU A 498 -3.93 -4.99 11.00
CA GLU A 498 -2.47 -4.99 11.25
C GLU A 498 -1.85 -3.59 11.30
#